data_AF-A0AAU3IN14-F1
#
_entry.id   AF-A0AAU3IN14-F1
#
_cell.length_a   1.000
_cell.length_b   1.000
_cell.length_c   1.000
_cell.angle_alpha   90.00
_cell.angle_beta   90.00
_cell.angle_gamma   90.00
#
_symmetry.space_group_name_H-M   'P 1'
#
loop_
_entity.id
_entity.type
_entity.pdbx_description
1 polymer ?
#
loop_
_entity_poly.entity_id
_entity_poly.type
_entity_poly.pdbx_seq_one_letter_code
_entity_poly.pdbx_strand_id
1 'polypeptide(L)'
;MEPVSESSRARRRMTGAERREQLIQVGRALFADKGFDGTSVEEIAASAKVSKPVVYEHFGGKEGIYAVVIDREMQRLLSLVTQALSASHARVKLERAALALLQYIEESSEGFRILVRDSHAASGTGTFASLISDIASQVEDVLADEFRERGYDPKFAPMYAQMLVGMTALTGQWWLDVRTPRREEVAAHLVNLSWNGLKGLDSDPGLTGATRGLVLSPAAETRTPRPTEREAKEQEKLRREQEKAREREQRERARELERRQRELEKTREREQRERAKELERQLKEQEKLRREQEKAREREQRERARELERRQRELEKTKERE
;
A
#
# COMPACT_ATOMS: atom_id res chain seq x y z
N MET A 1 -30.43 -21.08 47.88
CA MET A 1 -30.19 -20.90 46.44
C MET A 1 -29.26 -19.71 46.32
N GLU A 2 -27.96 -19.97 46.17
CA GLU A 2 -26.93 -18.95 46.04
C GLU A 2 -27.00 -18.26 44.67
N PRO A 3 -26.68 -16.96 44.57
CA PRO A 3 -26.53 -16.29 43.30
C PRO A 3 -25.17 -16.69 42.68
N VAL A 4 -25.23 -17.31 41.51
CA VAL A 4 -24.05 -17.65 40.70
C VAL A 4 -23.38 -16.35 40.27
N SER A 5 -22.15 -16.12 40.73
CA SER A 5 -21.33 -15.01 40.28
C SER A 5 -20.85 -15.28 38.85
N GLU A 6 -21.27 -14.42 37.91
CA GLU A 6 -20.64 -14.34 36.59
C GLU A 6 -19.22 -13.80 36.76
N SER A 7 -18.29 -14.73 36.94
CA SER A 7 -16.87 -14.47 36.86
C SER A 7 -16.52 -13.92 35.47
N SER A 8 -16.30 -12.61 35.43
CA SER A 8 -15.47 -11.86 34.49
C SER A 8 -14.64 -12.77 33.56
N ARG A 9 -15.08 -12.95 32.32
CA ARG A 9 -14.20 -13.38 31.21
C ARG A 9 -13.07 -12.36 31.13
N ALA A 10 -11.91 -12.70 31.66
CA ALA A 10 -10.69 -11.90 31.57
C ALA A 10 -10.48 -11.48 30.11
N ARG A 11 -10.55 -10.18 29.83
CA ARG A 11 -10.30 -9.61 28.50
C ARG A 11 -8.91 -10.04 28.06
N ARG A 12 -8.84 -11.00 27.13
CA ARG A 12 -7.60 -11.46 26.51
C ARG A 12 -6.84 -10.22 26.00
N ARG A 13 -5.65 -9.99 26.54
CA ARG A 13 -4.80 -8.85 26.17
C ARG A 13 -4.39 -9.04 24.71
N MET A 14 -4.70 -8.06 23.86
CA MET A 14 -4.30 -8.09 22.45
C MET A 14 -2.78 -8.20 22.32
N THR A 15 -2.33 -9.04 21.40
CA THR A 15 -0.94 -9.15 20.98
C THR A 15 -0.51 -7.91 20.18
N GLY A 16 0.80 -7.70 20.04
CA GLY A 16 1.34 -6.61 19.22
C GLY A 16 0.92 -6.70 17.74
N ALA A 17 0.75 -7.91 17.21
CA ALA A 17 0.29 -8.12 15.84
C ALA A 17 -1.19 -7.77 15.66
N GLU A 18 -2.06 -8.22 16.57
CA GLU A 18 -3.48 -7.83 16.59
C GLU A 18 -3.64 -6.31 16.74
N ARG A 19 -2.77 -5.69 17.54
CA ARG A 19 -2.76 -4.23 17.70
C ARG A 19 -2.37 -3.52 16.40
N ARG A 20 -1.31 -4.00 15.75
CA ARG A 20 -0.84 -3.45 14.48
C ARG A 20 -1.95 -3.53 13.43
N GLU A 21 -2.66 -4.65 13.35
CA GLU A 21 -3.77 -4.83 12.41
C GLU A 21 -4.95 -3.90 12.72
N GLN A 22 -5.30 -3.73 14.00
CA GLN A 22 -6.34 -2.79 14.42
C GLN A 22 -6.02 -1.35 13.99
N LEU A 23 -4.76 -0.91 14.16
CA LEU A 23 -4.32 0.42 13.73
C LEU A 23 -4.43 0.61 12.22
N ILE A 24 -4.14 -0.42 11.43
CA ILE A 24 -4.30 -0.39 9.96
C ILE A 24 -5.77 -0.26 9.58
N GLN A 25 -6.65 -1.05 10.20
CA GLN A 25 -8.09 -1.00 9.93
C GLN A 25 -8.70 0.37 10.28
N VAL A 26 -8.35 0.91 11.46
CA VAL A 26 -8.78 2.24 11.90
C VAL A 26 -8.22 3.33 10.98
N GLY A 27 -6.94 3.25 10.64
CA GLY A 27 -6.30 4.18 9.71
C GLY A 27 -6.99 4.17 8.35
N ARG A 28 -7.25 2.99 7.77
CA ARG A 28 -7.95 2.84 6.49
C ARG A 28 -9.31 3.53 6.50
N ALA A 29 -10.15 3.29 7.50
CA ALA A 29 -11.46 3.92 7.58
C ALA A 29 -11.36 5.46 7.63
N LEU A 30 -10.45 5.99 8.46
CA LEU A 30 -10.25 7.44 8.58
C LEU A 30 -9.68 8.07 7.30
N PHE A 31 -8.71 7.42 6.65
CA PHE A 31 -8.14 7.90 5.40
C PHE A 31 -9.16 7.86 4.25
N ALA A 32 -10.03 6.85 4.20
CA ALA A 32 -11.08 6.77 3.20
C ALA A 32 -12.10 7.91 3.34
N ASP A 33 -12.46 8.25 4.58
CA ASP A 33 -13.42 9.31 4.89
C ASP A 33 -12.81 10.72 4.71
N LYS A 34 -11.74 11.02 5.44
CA LYS A 34 -11.17 12.37 5.55
C LYS A 34 -10.02 12.65 4.60
N GLY A 35 -9.43 11.62 4.02
CA GLY A 35 -8.19 11.73 3.24
C GLY A 35 -6.95 11.77 4.14
N PHE A 36 -5.77 11.71 3.51
CA PHE A 36 -4.49 11.70 4.22
C PHE A 36 -4.25 12.98 5.04
N ASP A 37 -4.44 14.15 4.43
CA ASP A 37 -4.21 15.45 5.09
C ASP A 37 -5.24 15.72 6.18
N GLY A 38 -6.49 15.30 5.98
CA GLY A 38 -7.59 15.46 6.93
C GLY A 38 -7.55 14.51 8.13
N THR A 39 -6.63 13.55 8.16
CA THR A 39 -6.48 12.57 9.24
C THR A 39 -5.27 12.89 10.12
N SER A 40 -5.43 12.83 11.44
CA SER A 40 -4.34 13.04 12.42
C SER A 40 -3.99 11.77 13.21
N VAL A 41 -2.77 11.72 13.76
CA VAL A 41 -2.32 10.58 14.60
C VAL A 41 -3.14 10.51 15.89
N GLU A 42 -3.54 11.67 16.42
CA GLU A 42 -4.45 11.86 17.55
C GLU A 42 -5.75 11.10 17.34
N GLU A 43 -6.39 11.32 16.19
CA GLU A 43 -7.67 10.71 15.84
C GLU A 43 -7.55 9.20 15.63
N ILE A 44 -6.47 8.74 14.97
CA ILE A 44 -6.19 7.32 14.80
C ILE A 44 -6.03 6.65 16.17
N ALA A 45 -5.21 7.22 17.06
CA ALA A 45 -4.96 6.69 18.40
C ALA A 45 -6.25 6.62 19.23
N ALA A 46 -7.03 7.71 19.22
CA ALA A 46 -8.32 7.78 19.92
C ALA A 46 -9.30 6.73 19.40
N SER A 47 -9.43 6.60 18.08
CA SER A 47 -10.34 5.64 17.44
C SER A 47 -9.93 4.19 17.68
N ALA A 48 -8.62 3.91 17.72
CA ALA A 48 -8.08 2.59 18.06
C ALA A 48 -8.03 2.30 19.57
N LYS A 49 -8.42 3.27 20.41
CA LYS A 49 -8.37 3.19 21.89
C LYS A 49 -6.96 2.88 22.40
N VAL A 50 -5.96 3.57 21.86
CA VAL A 50 -4.56 3.51 22.30
C VAL A 50 -3.98 4.90 22.53
N SER A 51 -2.83 4.96 23.18
CA SER A 51 -2.08 6.21 23.32
C SER A 51 -1.29 6.54 22.04
N LYS A 52 -1.02 7.83 21.80
CA LYS A 52 -0.24 8.27 20.63
C LYS A 52 1.13 7.56 20.51
N PRO A 53 1.91 7.33 21.60
CA PRO A 53 3.18 6.64 21.48
C PRO A 53 3.08 5.25 20.85
N VAL A 54 1.97 4.53 21.04
CA VAL A 54 1.76 3.20 20.42
C VAL A 54 1.67 3.30 18.90
N VAL A 55 1.07 4.37 18.36
CA VAL A 55 1.00 4.60 16.91
C VAL A 55 2.40 4.85 16.34
N TYR A 56 3.18 5.70 17.01
CA TYR A 56 4.57 5.99 16.63
C TYR A 56 5.47 4.76 16.75
N GLU A 57 5.30 3.94 17.78
CA GLU A 57 6.07 2.70 17.96
C GLU A 57 5.85 1.71 16.81
N HIS A 58 4.60 1.53 16.38
CA HIS A 58 4.28 0.56 15.33
C HIS A 58 4.55 1.06 13.89
N PHE A 59 4.38 2.36 13.63
CA PHE A 59 4.36 2.90 12.27
C PHE A 59 5.15 4.19 12.07
N GLY A 60 5.69 4.80 13.13
CA GLY A 60 6.41 6.07 13.03
C GLY A 60 5.53 7.29 12.72
N GLY A 61 4.21 7.14 12.66
CA GLY A 61 3.27 8.23 12.33
C GLY A 61 2.11 7.76 11.45
N LYS A 62 1.31 8.72 10.97
CA LYS A 62 0.19 8.43 10.05
C LYS A 62 0.68 8.05 8.65
N GLU A 63 1.84 8.58 8.25
CA GLU A 63 2.53 8.31 6.99
C GLU A 63 2.83 6.81 6.85
N GLY A 64 3.34 6.19 7.93
CA GLY A 64 3.65 4.76 7.92
C GLY A 64 2.41 3.87 7.90
N ILE A 65 1.32 4.28 8.57
CA ILE A 65 0.04 3.57 8.44
C ILE A 65 -0.49 3.70 7.03
N TYR A 66 -0.50 4.91 6.47
CA TYR A 66 -0.99 5.19 5.13
C TYR A 66 -0.24 4.38 4.08
N ALA A 67 1.10 4.37 4.13
CA ALA A 67 1.93 3.58 3.22
C ALA A 67 1.59 2.08 3.28
N VAL A 68 1.38 1.53 4.49
CA VAL A 68 1.00 0.11 4.65
C VAL A 68 -0.41 -0.16 4.13
N VAL A 69 -1.36 0.76 4.30
CA VAL A 69 -2.71 0.63 3.74
C VAL A 69 -2.64 0.63 2.21
N ILE A 70 -1.97 1.62 1.62
CA ILE A 70 -1.80 1.75 0.18
C ILE A 70 -1.15 0.50 -0.43
N ASP A 71 -0.02 0.06 0.12
CA ASP A 71 0.71 -1.11 -0.37
C ASP A 71 -0.17 -2.38 -0.36
N ARG A 72 -0.93 -2.60 0.73
CA ARG A 72 -1.87 -3.73 0.82
C ARG A 72 -2.99 -3.67 -0.21
N GLU A 73 -3.59 -2.50 -0.40
CA GLU A 73 -4.69 -2.33 -1.34
C GLU A 73 -4.22 -2.44 -2.80
N MET A 74 -3.04 -1.88 -3.12
CA MET A 74 -2.39 -2.07 -4.42
C MET A 74 -2.11 -3.54 -4.70
N GLN A 75 -1.42 -4.24 -3.78
CA GLN A 75 -1.06 -5.65 -3.96
C GLN A 75 -2.31 -6.52 -4.14
N ARG A 76 -3.37 -6.24 -3.38
CA ARG A 76 -4.64 -6.95 -3.50
C ARG A 76 -5.26 -6.74 -4.88
N LEU A 77 -5.39 -5.50 -5.35
CA LEU A 77 -6.00 -5.21 -6.65
C LEU A 77 -5.15 -5.76 -7.81
N LEU A 78 -3.83 -5.57 -7.75
CA LEU A 78 -2.91 -6.11 -8.75
C LEU A 78 -3.02 -7.64 -8.83
N SER A 79 -3.00 -8.33 -7.68
CA SER A 79 -3.11 -9.78 -7.61
C SER A 79 -4.42 -10.30 -8.21
N LEU A 80 -5.55 -9.63 -7.93
CA LEU A 80 -6.86 -9.99 -8.51
C LEU A 80 -6.86 -9.85 -10.05
N VAL A 81 -6.28 -8.77 -10.57
CA VAL A 81 -6.19 -8.54 -12.01
C VAL A 81 -5.25 -9.54 -12.68
N THR A 82 -4.05 -9.75 -12.13
CA THR A 82 -3.10 -10.75 -12.64
C THR A 82 -3.73 -12.15 -12.66
N GLN A 83 -4.47 -12.52 -11.61
CA GLN A 83 -5.18 -13.80 -11.57
C GLN A 83 -6.27 -13.87 -12.65
N ALA A 84 -7.01 -12.78 -12.90
CA ALA A 84 -8.02 -12.73 -13.95
C ALA A 84 -7.42 -12.89 -15.36
N LEU A 85 -6.27 -12.25 -15.61
CA LEU A 85 -5.57 -12.29 -16.91
C LEU A 85 -4.91 -13.64 -17.21
N SER A 86 -4.76 -14.53 -16.22
CA SER A 86 -4.22 -15.89 -16.41
C SER A 86 -5.18 -16.87 -17.09
N ALA A 87 -6.43 -16.47 -17.36
CA ALA A 87 -7.40 -17.33 -18.06
C ALA A 87 -6.97 -17.63 -19.51
N SER A 88 -7.35 -18.78 -20.08
CA SER A 88 -6.87 -19.19 -21.40
C SER A 88 -7.44 -18.35 -22.56
N HIS A 89 -8.71 -17.95 -22.50
CA HIS A 89 -9.38 -17.26 -23.61
C HIS A 89 -9.47 -15.74 -23.38
N ALA A 90 -9.15 -14.93 -24.39
CA ALA A 90 -9.13 -13.47 -24.31
C ALA A 90 -10.45 -12.86 -23.79
N ARG A 91 -11.60 -13.35 -24.26
CA ARG A 91 -12.90 -12.90 -23.77
C ARG A 91 -13.10 -13.18 -22.28
N VAL A 92 -12.70 -14.38 -21.84
CA VAL A 92 -12.79 -14.79 -20.43
C VAL A 92 -11.85 -13.95 -19.56
N LYS A 93 -10.66 -13.59 -20.06
CA LYS A 93 -9.76 -12.64 -19.37
C LYS A 93 -10.46 -11.30 -19.12
N LEU A 94 -11.14 -10.73 -20.13
CA LEU A 94 -11.89 -9.48 -20.00
C LEU A 94 -13.04 -9.61 -18.98
N GLU A 95 -13.84 -10.66 -19.07
CA GLU A 95 -14.96 -10.92 -18.16
C GLU A 95 -14.49 -11.04 -16.71
N ARG A 96 -13.43 -11.81 -16.47
CA ARG A 96 -12.85 -11.97 -15.13
C ARG A 96 -12.22 -10.69 -14.62
N ALA A 97 -11.52 -9.91 -15.45
CA ALA A 97 -10.88 -8.67 -15.03
C ALA A 97 -11.91 -7.61 -14.63
N ALA A 98 -12.98 -7.44 -15.43
CA ALA A 98 -14.07 -6.52 -15.11
C ALA A 98 -14.78 -6.91 -13.80
N LEU A 99 -15.14 -8.20 -13.65
CA LEU A 99 -15.76 -8.71 -12.43
C LEU A 99 -14.84 -8.56 -11.21
N ALA A 100 -13.55 -8.86 -11.35
CA ALA A 100 -12.59 -8.78 -10.25
C ALA A 100 -12.44 -7.33 -9.72
N LEU A 101 -12.34 -6.34 -10.62
CA LEU A 101 -12.30 -4.94 -10.20
C LEU A 101 -13.58 -4.55 -9.48
N LEU A 102 -14.74 -4.83 -10.05
CA LEU A 102 -16.01 -4.40 -9.46
C LEU A 102 -16.31 -5.15 -8.14
N GLN A 103 -15.94 -6.43 -8.03
CA GLN A 103 -16.00 -7.17 -6.78
C GLN A 103 -15.10 -6.54 -5.71
N TYR A 104 -13.87 -6.18 -6.08
CA TYR A 104 -12.98 -5.46 -5.16
C TYR A 104 -13.59 -4.13 -4.68
N ILE A 105 -14.20 -3.36 -5.59
CA ILE A 105 -14.86 -2.09 -5.25
C ILE A 105 -16.06 -2.31 -4.31
N GLU A 106 -16.80 -3.40 -4.49
CA GLU A 106 -17.91 -3.81 -3.62
C GLU A 106 -17.42 -4.21 -2.21
N GLU A 107 -16.44 -5.10 -2.12
CA GLU A 107 -15.93 -5.64 -0.85
C GLU A 107 -15.03 -4.67 -0.08
N SER A 108 -14.30 -3.81 -0.79
CA SER A 108 -13.24 -2.95 -0.26
C SER A 108 -13.40 -1.49 -0.71
N SER A 109 -14.61 -0.95 -0.57
CA SER A 109 -14.95 0.44 -0.95
C SER A 109 -13.99 1.49 -0.38
N GLU A 110 -13.60 1.33 0.89
CA GLU A 110 -12.65 2.22 1.58
C GLU A 110 -11.28 2.18 0.91
N GLY A 111 -10.76 0.98 0.65
CA GLY A 111 -9.45 0.77 0.03
C GLY A 111 -9.39 1.38 -1.37
N PHE A 112 -10.40 1.11 -2.19
CA PHE A 112 -10.47 1.69 -3.54
C PHE A 112 -10.59 3.22 -3.51
N ARG A 113 -11.38 3.80 -2.59
CA ARG A 113 -11.49 5.25 -2.44
C ARG A 113 -10.15 5.88 -2.06
N ILE A 114 -9.39 5.25 -1.18
CA ILE A 114 -8.05 5.73 -0.80
C ILE A 114 -7.12 5.73 -2.03
N LEU A 115 -7.08 4.63 -2.78
CA LEU A 115 -6.26 4.54 -3.99
C LEU A 115 -6.64 5.65 -4.98
N VAL A 116 -7.92 5.80 -5.31
CA VAL A 116 -8.39 6.80 -6.27
C VAL A 116 -8.11 8.22 -5.79
N ARG A 117 -8.27 8.52 -4.50
CA ARG A 117 -8.10 9.89 -3.96
C ARG A 117 -6.65 10.36 -4.00
N ASP A 118 -5.69 9.44 -3.88
CA ASP A 118 -4.25 9.69 -4.01
C ASP A 118 -3.82 10.05 -5.46
N SER A 119 -4.73 9.91 -6.43
CA SER A 119 -4.49 10.33 -7.83
C SER A 119 -4.49 11.86 -8.03
N HIS A 120 -4.92 12.64 -7.03
CA HIS A 120 -4.96 14.10 -7.09
C HIS A 120 -3.69 14.77 -6.54
N ALA A 121 -2.65 14.76 -7.36
CA ALA A 121 -1.97 16.00 -7.69
C ALA A 121 -1.80 15.99 -9.22
N ALA A 122 -1.89 17.13 -9.89
CA ALA A 122 -1.91 17.29 -11.34
C ALA A 122 -0.63 16.84 -12.10
N SER A 123 0.07 15.80 -11.62
CA SER A 123 1.37 15.33 -12.06
C SER A 123 1.40 13.90 -12.60
N GLY A 124 0.32 13.11 -12.49
CA GLY A 124 0.31 11.71 -12.98
C GLY A 124 1.25 10.77 -12.20
N THR A 125 1.70 11.18 -11.01
CA THR A 125 2.68 10.47 -10.18
C THR A 125 2.07 9.87 -8.90
N GLY A 126 0.75 9.73 -8.82
CA GLY A 126 0.05 9.14 -7.67
C GLY A 126 0.04 7.61 -7.71
N THR A 127 -0.12 6.97 -6.55
CA THR A 127 -0.02 5.51 -6.43
C THR A 127 -1.06 4.74 -7.26
N PHE A 128 -2.23 5.31 -7.50
CA PHE A 128 -3.22 4.71 -8.40
C PHE A 128 -2.83 4.85 -9.88
N ALA A 129 -2.19 5.95 -10.27
CA ALA A 129 -1.71 6.11 -11.65
C ALA A 129 -0.61 5.10 -12.00
N SER A 130 0.29 4.81 -11.04
CA SER A 130 1.29 3.74 -11.21
C SER A 130 0.61 2.37 -11.29
N LEU A 131 -0.36 2.08 -10.41
CA LEU A 131 -1.11 0.81 -10.46
C LEU A 131 -1.83 0.60 -11.79
N ILE A 132 -2.46 1.65 -12.33
CA ILE A 132 -3.10 1.62 -13.64
C ILE A 132 -2.08 1.38 -14.75
N SER A 133 -0.90 1.99 -14.66
CA SER A 133 0.19 1.78 -15.62
C SER A 133 0.70 0.33 -15.57
N ASP A 134 0.91 -0.24 -14.38
CA ASP A 134 1.36 -1.62 -14.21
C ASP A 134 0.33 -2.62 -14.76
N ILE A 135 -0.96 -2.36 -14.53
CA ILE A 135 -2.06 -3.16 -15.10
C ILE A 135 -2.10 -3.01 -16.62
N ALA A 136 -1.93 -1.79 -17.14
CA ALA A 136 -1.89 -1.54 -18.59
C ALA A 136 -0.74 -2.28 -19.27
N SER A 137 0.45 -2.34 -18.65
CA SER A 137 1.56 -3.14 -19.16
C SER A 137 1.23 -4.64 -19.19
N GLN A 138 0.57 -5.20 -18.17
CA GLN A 138 0.14 -6.61 -18.21
C GLN A 138 -0.91 -6.87 -19.32
N VAL A 139 -1.80 -5.92 -19.56
CA VAL A 139 -2.80 -6.02 -20.64
C VAL A 139 -2.17 -5.85 -22.01
N GLU A 140 -1.16 -5.00 -22.14
CA GLU A 140 -0.36 -4.79 -23.35
C GLU A 140 0.26 -6.09 -23.83
N ASP A 141 0.92 -6.85 -22.95
CA ASP A 141 1.52 -8.15 -23.31
C ASP A 141 0.48 -9.09 -23.93
N VAL A 142 -0.70 -9.19 -23.30
CA VAL A 142 -1.81 -10.03 -23.79
C VAL A 142 -2.34 -9.54 -25.14
N LEU A 143 -2.49 -8.24 -25.33
CA LEU A 143 -2.97 -7.67 -26.59
C LEU A 143 -1.94 -7.78 -27.71
N ALA A 144 -0.65 -7.62 -27.40
CA ALA A 144 0.41 -7.73 -28.37
C ALA A 144 0.47 -9.16 -28.95
N ASP A 145 0.28 -10.18 -28.11
CA ASP A 145 0.17 -11.57 -28.54
C ASP A 145 -1.05 -11.77 -29.45
N GLU A 146 -2.23 -11.32 -29.03
CA GLU A 146 -3.47 -11.46 -29.80
C GLU A 146 -3.40 -10.69 -31.14
N PHE A 147 -2.75 -9.52 -31.17
CA PHE A 147 -2.56 -8.73 -32.39
C PHE A 147 -1.67 -9.47 -33.38
N ARG A 148 -0.57 -10.10 -32.92
CA ARG A 148 0.29 -10.93 -33.77
C ARG A 148 -0.48 -12.10 -34.37
N GLU A 149 -1.28 -12.80 -33.56
CA GLU A 149 -2.07 -13.95 -34.02
C GLU A 149 -3.14 -13.58 -35.06
N ARG A 150 -3.70 -12.37 -34.95
CA ARG A 150 -4.77 -11.88 -35.85
C ARG A 150 -4.28 -11.03 -37.02
N GLY A 151 -2.98 -10.79 -37.13
CA GLY A 151 -2.38 -9.99 -38.20
C GLY A 151 -2.51 -8.47 -38.04
N TYR A 152 -2.76 -7.98 -36.83
CA TYR A 152 -2.70 -6.56 -36.48
C TYR A 152 -1.27 -6.15 -36.09
N ASP A 153 -0.92 -4.87 -36.24
CA ASP A 153 0.39 -4.34 -35.85
C ASP A 153 0.51 -4.23 -34.31
N PRO A 154 1.40 -5.01 -33.66
CA PRO A 154 1.51 -5.05 -32.20
C PRO A 154 1.98 -3.73 -31.58
N LYS A 155 2.58 -2.82 -32.37
CA LYS A 155 3.02 -1.51 -31.87
C LYS A 155 1.88 -0.67 -31.31
N PHE A 156 0.64 -0.98 -31.69
CA PHE A 156 -0.55 -0.30 -31.18
C PHE A 156 -1.11 -0.91 -29.90
N ALA A 157 -0.68 -2.12 -29.51
CA ALA A 157 -1.14 -2.80 -28.29
C ALA A 157 -1.02 -1.93 -27.01
N PRO A 158 0.06 -1.15 -26.77
CA PRO A 158 0.15 -0.28 -25.60
C PRO A 158 -1.00 0.74 -25.54
N MET A 159 -1.34 1.33 -26.70
CA MET A 159 -2.41 2.32 -26.80
C MET A 159 -3.78 1.68 -26.49
N TYR A 160 -4.07 0.50 -27.06
CA TYR A 160 -5.32 -0.20 -26.79
C TYR A 160 -5.41 -0.69 -25.33
N ALA A 161 -4.30 -1.12 -24.73
CA ALA A 161 -4.26 -1.48 -23.33
C ALA A 161 -4.64 -0.30 -22.43
N GLN A 162 -4.06 0.88 -22.69
CA GLN A 162 -4.40 2.12 -21.99
C GLN A 162 -5.90 2.47 -22.12
N MET A 163 -6.48 2.32 -23.32
CA MET A 163 -7.91 2.55 -23.54
C MET A 163 -8.79 1.60 -22.71
N LEU A 164 -8.49 0.29 -22.73
CA LEU A 164 -9.26 -0.72 -22.00
C LEU A 164 -9.16 -0.54 -20.49
N VAL A 165 -7.95 -0.36 -19.98
CA VAL A 165 -7.71 -0.17 -18.54
C VAL A 165 -8.33 1.14 -18.07
N GLY A 166 -8.14 2.22 -18.83
CA GLY A 166 -8.75 3.52 -18.52
C GLY A 166 -10.27 3.47 -18.46
N MET A 167 -10.91 2.90 -19.49
CA MET A 167 -12.36 2.72 -19.52
C MET A 167 -12.87 1.88 -18.33
N THR A 168 -12.17 0.79 -18.01
CA THR A 168 -12.54 -0.10 -16.90
C THR A 168 -12.37 0.58 -15.55
N ALA A 169 -11.24 1.26 -15.32
CA ALA A 169 -10.93 1.95 -14.08
C ALA A 169 -11.86 3.15 -13.83
N LEU A 170 -12.08 3.99 -14.83
CA LEU A 170 -12.98 5.16 -14.72
C LEU A 170 -14.44 4.75 -14.53
N THR A 171 -14.87 3.66 -15.18
CA THR A 171 -16.22 3.11 -14.94
C THR A 171 -16.33 2.56 -13.52
N GLY A 172 -15.31 1.87 -13.02
CA GLY A 172 -15.24 1.42 -11.63
C GLY A 172 -15.31 2.58 -10.63
N GLN A 173 -14.60 3.68 -10.90
CA GLN A 173 -14.66 4.90 -10.10
C GLN A 173 -16.06 5.53 -10.09
N TRP A 174 -16.71 5.64 -11.25
CA TRP A 174 -18.10 6.09 -11.31
C TRP A 174 -19.04 5.17 -10.53
N TRP A 175 -18.87 3.84 -10.66
CA TRP A 175 -19.72 2.86 -10.01
C TRP A 175 -19.54 2.79 -8.49
N LEU A 176 -18.34 3.11 -7.97
CA LEU A 176 -18.07 3.25 -6.53
C LEU A 176 -19.10 4.16 -5.86
N ASP A 177 -19.45 5.26 -6.53
CA ASP A 177 -20.34 6.29 -6.01
C ASP A 177 -21.82 6.01 -6.34
N VAL A 178 -22.12 5.55 -7.56
CA VAL A 178 -23.52 5.36 -8.01
C VAL A 178 -24.14 4.03 -7.54
N ARG A 179 -23.35 2.95 -7.45
CA ARG A 179 -23.75 1.59 -7.02
C ARG A 179 -24.93 0.96 -7.74
N THR A 180 -25.33 1.54 -8.87
CA THR A 180 -26.40 1.04 -9.75
C THR A 180 -25.96 1.24 -11.21
N PRO A 181 -26.18 0.27 -12.10
CA PRO A 181 -26.80 -1.04 -11.89
C PRO A 181 -25.92 -2.02 -11.09
N ARG A 182 -26.36 -3.28 -10.92
CA ARG A 182 -25.59 -4.30 -10.17
C ARG A 182 -24.26 -4.60 -10.85
N ARG A 183 -23.29 -5.09 -10.07
CA ARG A 183 -21.94 -5.43 -10.52
C ARG A 183 -21.91 -6.22 -11.83
N GLU A 184 -22.68 -7.30 -11.92
CA GLU A 184 -22.69 -8.20 -13.08
C GLU A 184 -23.17 -7.49 -14.34
N GLU A 185 -24.11 -6.56 -14.21
CA GLU A 185 -24.65 -5.78 -15.32
C GLU A 185 -23.61 -4.76 -15.82
N VAL A 186 -22.95 -4.04 -14.91
CA VAL A 186 -21.83 -3.14 -15.27
C VAL A 186 -20.72 -3.91 -15.96
N ALA A 187 -20.33 -5.07 -15.42
CA ALA A 187 -19.32 -5.95 -16.02
C ALA A 187 -19.74 -6.40 -17.43
N ALA A 188 -20.99 -6.83 -17.60
CA ALA A 188 -21.51 -7.26 -18.89
C ALA A 188 -21.45 -6.13 -19.94
N HIS A 189 -21.80 -4.90 -19.57
CA HIS A 189 -21.72 -3.75 -20.47
C HIS A 189 -20.28 -3.36 -20.82
N LEU A 190 -19.36 -3.36 -19.83
CA LEU A 190 -17.93 -3.14 -20.06
C LEU A 190 -17.34 -4.16 -21.03
N VAL A 191 -17.60 -5.44 -20.79
CA VAL A 191 -17.14 -6.53 -21.65
C VAL A 191 -17.77 -6.43 -23.03
N ASN A 192 -19.07 -6.14 -23.12
CA ASN A 192 -19.76 -6.03 -24.40
C ASN A 192 -19.16 -4.93 -25.28
N LEU A 193 -18.90 -3.74 -24.72
CA LEU A 193 -18.28 -2.64 -25.46
C LEU A 193 -16.84 -3.00 -25.88
N SER A 194 -16.04 -3.49 -24.94
CA SER A 194 -14.63 -3.86 -25.18
C SER A 194 -14.50 -4.96 -26.22
N TRP A 195 -15.26 -6.05 -26.07
CA TRP A 195 -15.15 -7.23 -26.92
C TRP A 195 -15.64 -6.95 -28.34
N ASN A 196 -16.79 -6.28 -28.49
CA ASN A 196 -17.29 -5.96 -29.84
C ASN A 196 -16.42 -4.92 -30.54
N GLY A 197 -15.81 -3.97 -29.80
CA GLY A 197 -14.83 -3.05 -30.34
C GLY A 197 -13.56 -3.76 -30.83
N LEU A 198 -12.96 -4.60 -30.00
CA LEU A 198 -11.71 -5.32 -30.33
C LEU A 198 -11.89 -6.38 -31.41
N LYS A 199 -13.06 -7.03 -31.49
CA LYS A 199 -13.33 -8.05 -32.52
C LYS A 199 -13.47 -7.46 -33.93
N GLY A 200 -13.90 -6.21 -34.03
CA GLY A 200 -14.21 -5.53 -35.30
C GLY A 200 -13.18 -4.48 -35.70
N LEU A 201 -11.92 -4.61 -35.27
CA LEU A 201 -10.88 -3.62 -35.61
C LEU A 201 -10.53 -3.68 -37.10
N ASP A 202 -10.49 -2.50 -37.73
CA ASP A 202 -9.84 -2.31 -39.02
C ASP A 202 -8.31 -2.38 -38.84
N SER A 203 -7.61 -3.01 -39.78
CA SER A 203 -6.15 -3.15 -39.72
C SER A 203 -5.40 -1.83 -39.94
N ASP A 204 -6.05 -0.87 -40.62
CA ASP A 204 -5.53 0.48 -40.85
C ASP A 204 -6.68 1.50 -40.68
N PRO A 205 -7.05 1.83 -39.43
CA PRO A 205 -8.19 2.68 -39.16
C PRO A 205 -7.93 4.13 -39.60
N GLY A 206 -8.84 4.68 -40.40
CA GLY A 206 -8.78 6.06 -40.88
C GLY A 206 -9.96 6.90 -40.41
N LEU A 207 -9.73 8.19 -40.16
CA LEU A 207 -10.82 9.15 -39.97
C LEU A 207 -11.50 9.45 -41.30
N THR A 208 -12.84 9.53 -41.30
CA THR A 208 -13.61 9.82 -42.51
C THR A 208 -13.34 11.25 -43.02
N GLY A 209 -13.43 11.45 -44.34
CA GLY A 209 -13.22 12.77 -44.96
C GLY A 209 -14.12 13.87 -44.42
N ALA A 210 -15.28 13.52 -43.86
CA ALA A 210 -16.22 14.44 -43.20
C ALA A 210 -15.62 15.15 -41.98
N THR A 211 -14.56 14.60 -41.37
CA THR A 211 -13.92 15.17 -40.18
C THR A 211 -12.69 16.04 -40.47
N ARG A 212 -12.17 16.04 -41.71
CA ARG A 212 -10.92 16.77 -42.07
C ARG A 212 -10.97 18.29 -41.85
N GLY A 213 -12.17 18.89 -41.79
CA GLY A 213 -12.37 20.33 -41.52
C GLY A 213 -12.98 20.65 -40.14
N LEU A 214 -13.23 19.62 -39.31
CA LEU A 214 -13.85 19.77 -37.99
C LEU A 214 -12.84 19.77 -36.83
N VAL A 215 -11.55 19.58 -37.13
CA VAL A 215 -10.50 19.95 -36.17
C VAL A 215 -10.76 21.41 -35.87
N LEU A 216 -11.17 21.72 -34.64
CA LEU A 216 -11.32 23.07 -34.14
C LEU A 216 -10.04 23.80 -34.55
N SER A 217 -10.13 24.65 -35.59
CA SER A 217 -9.10 25.65 -35.80
C SER A 217 -8.97 26.34 -34.46
N PRO A 218 -7.73 26.54 -33.93
CA PRO A 218 -7.57 27.23 -32.67
C PRO A 218 -8.43 28.48 -32.76
N ALA A 219 -9.40 28.59 -31.84
CA ALA A 219 -10.47 29.58 -31.89
C ALA A 219 -9.87 30.86 -32.43
N ALA A 220 -10.34 31.30 -33.61
CA ALA A 220 -9.72 32.35 -34.42
C ALA A 220 -9.04 33.33 -33.48
N GLU A 221 -7.70 33.32 -33.47
CA GLU A 221 -6.91 34.16 -32.58
C GLU A 221 -7.57 35.53 -32.60
N THR A 222 -8.24 35.90 -31.51
CA THR A 222 -8.38 37.30 -31.16
C THR A 222 -6.95 37.77 -31.18
N ARG A 223 -6.57 38.42 -32.29
CA ARG A 223 -5.22 38.91 -32.55
C ARG A 223 -4.88 39.87 -31.43
N THR A 224 -4.40 39.34 -30.31
CA THR A 224 -3.52 40.08 -29.43
C THR A 224 -2.35 40.48 -30.32
N PRO A 225 -2.06 41.79 -30.46
CA PRO A 225 -1.02 42.25 -31.35
C PRO A 225 0.27 41.50 -31.06
N ARG A 226 0.97 41.05 -32.11
CA ARG A 226 2.27 40.38 -31.95
C ARG A 226 3.16 41.31 -31.12
N PRO A 227 3.75 40.83 -30.02
CA PRO A 227 4.68 41.63 -29.25
C PRO A 227 5.79 42.13 -30.17
N THR A 228 6.13 43.41 -30.04
CA THR A 228 7.27 44.01 -30.73
C THR A 228 8.53 43.21 -30.45
N GLU A 229 9.55 43.29 -31.32
CA GLU A 229 10.81 42.55 -31.14
C GLU A 229 11.45 42.78 -29.75
N ARG A 230 11.19 43.95 -29.15
CA ARG A 230 11.61 44.32 -27.80
C ARG A 230 10.82 43.55 -26.73
N GLU A 231 9.50 43.46 -26.84
CA GLU A 231 8.64 42.71 -25.92
C GLU A 231 8.88 41.20 -26.02
N ALA A 232 9.16 40.68 -27.22
CA ALA A 232 9.53 39.27 -27.40
C ALA A 232 10.87 38.93 -26.72
N LYS A 233 11.88 39.81 -26.86
CA LYS A 233 13.17 39.66 -26.16
C LYS A 233 13.03 39.78 -24.64
N GLU A 234 12.13 40.65 -24.16
CA GLU A 234 11.87 40.83 -22.73
C GLU A 234 11.13 39.61 -22.14
N GLN A 235 10.15 39.05 -22.85
CA GLN A 235 9.47 37.82 -22.45
C GLN A 235 10.42 36.61 -22.46
N GLU A 236 11.29 36.50 -23.46
CA GLU A 236 12.31 35.43 -23.50
C GLU A 236 13.30 35.55 -22.34
N LYS A 237 13.73 36.77 -22.02
CA LYS A 237 14.59 37.05 -20.86
C LYS A 237 13.88 36.67 -19.55
N LEU A 238 12.62 37.06 -19.38
CA LEU A 238 11.83 36.73 -18.19
C LEU A 238 11.64 35.21 -18.04
N ARG A 239 11.41 34.52 -19.15
CA ARG A 239 11.26 33.05 -19.17
C ARG A 239 12.56 32.36 -18.78
N ARG A 240 13.71 32.81 -19.29
CA ARG A 240 15.04 32.31 -18.91
C ARG A 240 15.37 32.60 -17.44
N GLU A 241 14.94 33.75 -16.91
CA GLU A 241 15.09 34.08 -15.49
C GLU A 241 14.22 33.21 -14.59
N GLN A 242 12.96 32.96 -14.98
CA GLN A 242 12.06 32.05 -14.28
C GLN A 242 12.55 30.60 -14.29
N GLU A 243 13.09 30.14 -15.41
CA GLU A 243 13.67 28.81 -15.53
C GLU A 243 14.89 28.65 -14.62
N LYS A 244 15.81 29.64 -14.62
CA LYS A 244 16.95 29.66 -13.68
C LYS A 244 16.52 29.74 -12.22
N ALA A 245 15.44 30.47 -11.91
CA ALA A 245 14.91 30.55 -10.56
C ALA A 245 14.35 29.19 -10.10
N ARG A 246 13.61 28.51 -10.97
CA ARG A 246 13.08 27.16 -10.72
C ARG A 246 14.21 26.14 -10.53
N GLU A 247 15.25 26.18 -11.37
CA GLU A 247 16.42 25.30 -11.21
C GLU A 247 17.16 25.55 -9.89
N ARG A 248 17.30 26.81 -9.46
CA ARG A 248 17.91 27.15 -8.17
C ARG A 248 17.08 26.61 -7.01
N GLU A 249 15.77 26.81 -7.05
CA GLU A 249 14.85 26.30 -6.02
C GLU A 249 14.85 24.77 -5.95
N GLN A 250 14.88 24.09 -7.11
CA GLN A 250 15.01 22.63 -7.16
C GLN A 250 16.34 22.15 -6.56
N ARG A 251 17.46 22.82 -6.86
CA ARG A 251 18.77 22.49 -6.28
C ARG A 251 18.81 22.73 -4.77
N GLU A 252 18.15 23.76 -4.27
CA GLU A 252 18.06 24.06 -2.85
C GLU A 252 17.21 23.01 -2.11
N ARG A 253 16.04 22.66 -2.65
CA ARG A 253 15.20 21.56 -2.13
C ARG A 253 15.92 20.22 -2.13
N ALA A 254 16.69 19.91 -3.17
CA ALA A 254 17.48 18.69 -3.24
C ALA A 254 18.55 18.62 -2.13
N ARG A 255 19.24 19.74 -1.87
CA ARG A 255 20.23 19.84 -0.79
C ARG A 255 19.59 19.72 0.60
N GLU A 256 18.40 20.29 0.79
CA GLU A 256 17.66 20.20 2.04
C GLU A 256 17.21 18.75 2.32
N LEU A 257 16.70 18.05 1.29
CA LEU A 257 16.35 16.64 1.39
C LEU A 257 17.56 15.76 1.74
N GLU A 258 18.70 15.99 1.09
CA GLU A 258 19.93 15.25 1.37
C GLU A 258 20.41 15.49 2.81
N ARG A 259 20.34 16.74 3.29
CA ARG A 259 20.68 17.07 4.68
C ARG A 259 19.75 16.36 5.67
N ARG A 260 18.44 16.36 5.40
CA ARG A 260 17.43 15.71 6.24
C ARG A 260 17.59 14.19 6.25
N GLN A 261 17.95 13.59 5.11
CA GLN A 261 18.29 12.16 5.04
C GLN A 261 19.51 11.82 5.91
N ARG A 262 20.59 12.61 5.83
CA ARG A 262 21.78 12.41 6.67
C ARG A 262 21.48 12.58 8.17
N GLU A 263 20.59 13.49 8.54
CA GLU A 263 20.15 13.65 9.93
C GLU A 263 19.31 12.45 10.42
N LEU A 264 18.40 11.95 9.58
CA LEU A 264 17.62 10.74 9.89
C LEU A 264 18.50 9.49 10.02
N GLU A 265 19.50 9.34 9.15
CA GLU A 265 20.46 8.24 9.20
C GLU A 265 21.28 8.27 10.49
N LYS A 266 21.81 9.44 10.86
CA LYS A 266 22.52 9.62 12.15
C LYS A 266 21.65 9.28 13.36
N THR A 267 20.37 9.68 13.34
CA THR A 267 19.43 9.34 14.40
C THR A 267 19.19 7.84 14.48
N ARG A 268 18.98 7.18 13.34
CA ARG A 268 18.82 5.72 13.25
C ARG A 268 20.05 4.98 13.77
N GLU A 269 21.25 5.40 13.39
CA GLU A 269 22.49 4.80 13.89
C GLU A 269 22.63 4.94 15.41
N ARG A 270 22.25 6.10 15.97
CA ARG A 270 22.27 6.34 17.42
C ARG A 270 21.28 5.42 18.15
N GLU A 271 20.04 5.33 17.65
CA GLU A 271 19.02 4.44 18.21
C GLU A 271 19.43 2.96 18.12
N GLN A 272 20.03 2.54 17.01
CA GLN A 272 20.56 1.18 16.86
C GLN A 272 21.68 0.88 17.87
N ARG A 273 22.60 1.83 18.09
CA ARG A 273 23.66 1.68 19.10
C ARG A 273 23.10 1.63 20.52
N GLU A 274 22.08 2.40 20.84
CA GLU A 274 21.42 2.37 22.15
C GLU A 274 20.68 1.05 22.37
N ARG A 275 19.92 0.56 21.37
CA ARG A 275 19.27 -0.76 21.42
C ARG A 275 20.27 -1.90 21.56
N ALA A 276 21.39 -1.85 20.85
CA ALA A 276 22.44 -2.87 20.97
C ALA A 276 23.02 -2.93 22.39
N LYS A 277 23.28 -1.77 23.02
CA LYS A 277 23.74 -1.69 24.41
C LYS A 277 22.71 -2.23 25.40
N GLU A 278 21.42 -1.98 25.16
CA GLU A 278 20.34 -2.48 26.01
C GLU A 278 20.21 -4.01 25.92
N LEU A 279 20.25 -4.56 24.71
CA LEU A 279 20.27 -6.02 24.50
C LEU A 279 21.48 -6.67 25.18
N GLU A 280 22.66 -6.06 25.09
CA GLU A 280 23.86 -6.59 25.76
C GLU A 280 23.71 -6.60 27.29
N ARG A 281 23.09 -5.56 27.86
CA ARG A 281 22.78 -5.52 29.31
C ARG A 281 21.78 -6.62 29.71
N GLN A 282 20.71 -6.79 28.94
CA GLN A 282 19.71 -7.83 29.18
C GLN A 282 20.32 -9.24 29.09
N LEU A 283 21.20 -9.49 28.11
CA LEU A 283 21.91 -10.76 27.99
C LEU A 283 22.80 -11.03 29.21
N LYS A 284 23.58 -10.05 29.67
CA LYS A 284 24.41 -10.16 30.88
C LYS A 284 23.58 -10.44 32.13
N GLU A 285 22.42 -9.81 32.25
CA GLU A 285 21.49 -10.04 33.36
C GLU A 285 20.88 -11.44 33.33
N GLN A 286 20.46 -11.92 32.15
CA GLN A 286 19.98 -13.29 31.97
C GLN A 286 21.07 -14.33 32.28
N GLU A 287 22.30 -14.12 31.83
CA GLU A 287 23.41 -15.02 32.13
C GLU A 287 23.71 -15.08 33.64
N LYS A 288 23.67 -13.92 34.33
CA LYS A 288 23.84 -13.87 35.78
C LYS A 288 22.74 -14.65 36.48
N LEU A 289 21.48 -14.43 36.09
CA LEU A 289 20.33 -15.13 36.66
C LEU A 289 20.43 -16.65 36.43
N ARG A 290 20.87 -17.06 35.24
CA ARG A 290 21.11 -18.48 34.90
C ARG A 290 22.19 -19.10 35.80
N ARG A 291 23.31 -18.41 36.02
CA ARG A 291 24.37 -18.86 36.93
C ARG A 291 23.92 -18.97 38.39
N GLU A 292 23.06 -18.05 38.84
CA GLU A 292 22.48 -18.11 40.18
C GLU A 292 21.51 -19.30 40.35
N GLN A 293 20.66 -19.54 39.35
CA GLN A 293 19.76 -20.71 39.32
C GLN A 293 20.54 -22.03 39.30
N GLU A 294 21.63 -22.11 38.53
CA GLU A 294 22.49 -23.28 38.46
C GLU A 294 23.16 -23.57 39.82
N LYS A 295 23.73 -22.54 40.47
CA LYS A 295 24.29 -22.66 41.82
C LYS A 295 23.24 -23.05 42.87
N ALA A 296 22.02 -22.54 42.76
CA ALA A 296 20.92 -22.91 43.66
C ALA A 296 20.55 -24.39 43.48
N ARG A 297 20.44 -24.88 42.24
CA ARG A 297 20.18 -26.29 41.92
C ARG A 297 21.29 -27.20 42.45
N GLU A 298 22.55 -26.83 42.29
CA GLU A 298 23.68 -27.61 42.81
C GLU A 298 23.67 -27.70 44.35
N ARG A 299 23.33 -26.60 45.04
CA ARG A 299 23.19 -26.59 46.51
C ARG A 299 22.07 -27.53 46.96
N GLU A 300 20.91 -27.44 46.32
CA GLU A 300 19.75 -28.30 46.62
C GLU A 300 20.07 -29.78 46.36
N GLN A 301 20.77 -30.10 45.27
CA GLN A 301 21.23 -31.46 44.98
C GLN A 301 22.20 -31.98 46.04
N ARG A 302 23.15 -31.15 46.51
CA ARG A 302 24.09 -31.52 47.58
C ARG A 302 23.40 -31.75 48.92
N GLU A 303 22.39 -30.94 49.26
CA GLU A 303 21.59 -31.13 50.47
C GLU A 303 20.79 -32.43 50.42
N ARG A 304 20.09 -32.69 49.30
CA ARG A 304 19.37 -33.95 49.08
C ARG A 304 20.30 -35.18 49.16
N ALA A 305 21.50 -35.09 48.59
CA ALA A 305 22.48 -36.18 48.65
C ALA A 305 22.93 -36.46 50.11
N ARG A 306 23.22 -35.40 50.90
CA ARG A 306 23.58 -35.54 52.31
C ARG A 306 22.44 -36.13 53.15
N GLU A 307 21.21 -35.75 52.86
CA GLU A 307 20.03 -36.29 53.56
C GLU A 307 19.83 -37.78 53.24
N LEU A 308 19.99 -38.18 51.98
CA LEU A 308 19.96 -39.58 51.56
C LEU A 308 21.06 -40.42 52.22
N GLU A 309 22.30 -39.93 52.27
CA GLU A 309 23.41 -40.61 52.95
C GLU A 309 23.13 -40.78 54.46
N ARG A 310 22.60 -39.73 55.11
CA ARG A 310 22.23 -39.81 56.53
C ARG A 310 21.16 -40.87 56.77
N ARG A 311 20.15 -40.91 55.91
CA ARG A 311 19.04 -41.88 55.99
C ARG A 311 19.51 -43.32 55.73
N GLN A 312 20.45 -43.52 54.80
CA GLN A 312 21.09 -44.83 54.57
C GLN A 312 21.87 -45.30 55.80
N ARG A 313 22.69 -44.43 56.41
CA ARG A 313 23.44 -44.76 57.64
C ARG A 313 22.54 -45.08 58.82
N GLU A 314 21.40 -44.41 58.95
CA GLU A 314 20.40 -44.74 59.98
C GLU A 314 19.76 -46.11 59.72
N LEU A 315 19.41 -46.43 58.46
CA LEU A 315 18.87 -47.74 58.08
C LEU A 315 19.88 -48.88 58.31
N GLU A 316 21.16 -48.69 58.00
CA GLU A 316 22.22 -49.68 58.27
C GLU A 316 22.40 -49.94 59.77
N LYS A 317 22.45 -48.89 60.60
CA LYS A 317 22.52 -49.02 62.06
C LYS A 317 21.30 -49.71 62.68
N THR A 318 20.14 -49.62 62.02
CA THR A 318 18.92 -50.27 62.47
C THR A 318 18.94 -51.77 62.13
N LYS A 319 19.48 -52.13 60.96
CA LYS A 319 19.68 -53.53 60.54
C LYS A 319 20.78 -54.27 61.32
N GLU A 320 21.80 -53.58 61.82
CA GLU A 320 22.84 -54.19 62.67
C GLU A 320 22.39 -54.44 64.11
N ARG A 321 21.20 -53.96 64.51
CA ARG A 321 20.63 -54.10 65.86
C ARG A 321 19.52 -55.16 65.96
N GLU A 322 19.10 -55.73 64.82
CA GLU A 322 18.16 -56.85 64.72
C GLU A 322 18.91 -58.17 64.50
#